data_AF-A0A398DET6-F1
#
_entry.id   AF-A0A398DET6-F1
#
_cell.length_a   1.000
_cell.length_b   1.000
_cell.length_c   1.000
_cell.angle_alpha   90.00
_cell.angle_beta   90.00
_cell.angle_gamma   90.00
#
_symmetry.space_group_name_H-M   'P 1'
#
loop_
_entity.id
_entity.type
_entity.pdbx_description
1 polymer ?
#
loop_
_entity_poly.entity_id
_entity_poly.type
_entity_poly.pdbx_seq_one_letter_code
_entity_poly.pdbx_strand_id
1 'polypeptide(L)'
;MGFIKRFVVGLIVIVILVILGLGYLGFVPGVSKILGSDKPRNLGITYTAADLKSITSKNHVQRIVLESAPDIKSSFVLKGTQAINNVFTDKEITARLGQESDWLFNPFTNVQVKIGKDGTVEASGVVRVDRLRGYAEATGVSSQEIEAISKGMDKYKVPRISFPAYVKGSLSIENNKLNIDLSELYIGKIPVAKALYGQAKSAFEGFVYERLTSGGYGSLYIKSLSFSNGKMNFSGNIPKVITTTKTVLNDQ
;
A
#
# COMPACT_ATOMS: atom_id res chain seq x y z
N MET A 1 3.50 -1.83 24.41
CA MET A 1 4.74 -2.63 24.31
C MET A 1 4.61 -3.93 23.51
N GLY A 2 3.44 -4.59 23.44
CA GLY A 2 3.26 -5.85 22.68
C GLY A 2 3.05 -5.72 21.16
N PHE A 3 2.51 -4.60 20.68
CA PHE A 3 2.24 -4.36 19.26
C PHE A 3 3.51 -4.05 18.46
N ILE A 4 4.31 -3.10 18.93
CA ILE A 4 5.57 -2.67 18.29
C ILE A 4 6.50 -3.87 18.07
N LYS A 5 6.62 -4.75 19.06
CA LYS A 5 7.40 -5.99 18.92
C LYS A 5 6.83 -6.91 17.84
N ARG A 6 5.51 -7.01 17.67
CA ARG A 6 4.85 -7.91 16.70
C ARG A 6 4.85 -7.34 15.28
N PHE A 7 4.63 -6.04 15.10
CA PHE A 7 4.71 -5.37 13.80
C PHE A 7 6.15 -5.27 13.29
N VAL A 8 7.10 -4.90 14.17
CA VAL A 8 8.54 -4.89 13.86
C VAL A 8 9.03 -6.30 13.57
N VAL A 9 8.66 -7.32 14.35
CA VAL A 9 8.97 -8.72 14.02
C VAL A 9 8.32 -9.12 12.71
N GLY A 10 7.08 -8.74 12.42
CA GLY A 10 6.39 -9.08 11.18
C GLY A 10 7.05 -8.49 9.93
N LEU A 11 7.36 -7.19 9.95
CA LEU A 11 8.06 -6.51 8.87
C LEU A 11 9.50 -7.01 8.73
N ILE A 12 10.22 -7.14 9.84
CA ILE A 12 11.57 -7.74 9.87
C ILE A 12 11.54 -9.17 9.34
N VAL A 13 10.54 -9.97 9.66
CA VAL A 13 10.43 -11.34 9.18
C VAL A 13 10.16 -11.37 7.68
N ILE A 14 9.18 -10.62 7.17
CA ILE A 14 8.94 -10.53 5.71
C ILE A 14 10.25 -10.18 5.00
N VAL A 15 10.97 -9.22 5.54
CA VAL A 15 12.15 -8.68 4.89
C VAL A 15 13.39 -9.57 5.09
N ILE A 16 13.58 -10.22 6.25
CA ILE A 16 14.58 -11.28 6.47
C ILE A 16 14.34 -12.45 5.54
N LEU A 17 13.10 -12.88 5.37
CA LEU A 17 12.78 -14.04 4.55
C LEU A 17 12.97 -13.75 3.07
N VAL A 18 12.68 -12.52 2.67
CA VAL A 18 13.11 -11.99 1.38
C VAL A 18 14.62 -12.07 1.30
N ILE A 19 15.38 -11.62 2.28
CA ILE A 19 16.85 -11.67 2.26
C ILE A 19 17.44 -13.07 2.35
N LEU A 20 16.82 -14.01 3.05
CA LEU A 20 17.25 -15.41 3.06
C LEU A 20 16.94 -16.06 1.71
N GLY A 21 15.83 -15.71 1.05
CA GLY A 21 15.53 -16.11 -0.31
C GLY A 21 16.44 -15.47 -1.38
N LEU A 22 16.78 -14.18 -1.22
CA LEU A 22 17.68 -13.44 -2.11
C LEU A 22 19.17 -13.78 -1.86
N GLY A 23 19.52 -14.07 -0.60
CA GLY A 23 20.87 -14.43 -0.15
C GLY A 23 21.24 -15.88 -0.47
N TYR A 24 20.24 -16.78 -0.56
CA TYR A 24 20.45 -18.14 -1.08
C TYR A 24 20.75 -18.18 -2.59
N LEU A 25 20.41 -17.12 -3.36
CA LEU A 25 20.38 -17.17 -4.83
C LEU A 25 21.26 -16.12 -5.56
N GLY A 26 22.15 -15.41 -4.86
CA GLY A 26 23.18 -14.59 -5.52
C GLY A 26 22.63 -13.45 -6.38
N PHE A 27 22.14 -12.39 -5.74
CA PHE A 27 21.80 -11.11 -6.38
C PHE A 27 23.05 -10.44 -6.97
N VAL A 28 23.45 -10.86 -8.18
CA VAL A 28 24.44 -10.19 -9.02
C VAL A 28 23.75 -9.03 -9.75
N PRO A 29 24.23 -7.79 -9.61
CA PRO A 29 23.79 -6.68 -10.44
C PRO A 29 23.97 -7.02 -11.94
N GLY A 30 22.86 -7.13 -12.70
CA GLY A 30 22.89 -7.39 -14.15
C GLY A 30 21.87 -8.42 -14.65
N VAL A 31 21.54 -9.44 -13.86
CA VAL A 31 20.65 -10.55 -14.31
C VAL A 31 19.16 -10.19 -14.22
N SER A 32 18.79 -9.26 -13.33
CA SER A 32 17.41 -8.82 -13.10
C SER A 32 16.75 -8.16 -14.32
N LYS A 33 17.52 -7.44 -15.14
CA LYS A 33 17.05 -6.85 -16.42
C LYS A 33 16.79 -7.91 -17.48
N ILE A 34 17.62 -8.96 -17.54
CA ILE A 34 17.51 -10.04 -18.54
C ILE A 34 16.32 -10.95 -18.22
N LEU A 35 16.07 -11.20 -16.93
CA LEU A 35 14.94 -12.01 -16.49
C LEU A 35 13.63 -11.23 -16.37
N GLY A 36 13.59 -9.93 -16.68
CA GLY A 36 12.38 -9.09 -16.57
C GLY A 36 11.76 -9.08 -15.18
N SER A 37 12.59 -9.27 -14.14
CA SER A 37 12.17 -9.25 -12.73
C SER A 37 12.14 -7.84 -12.13
N ASP A 38 12.34 -6.83 -12.97
CA ASP A 38 12.32 -5.40 -12.69
C ASP A 38 10.96 -4.74 -13.00
N LYS A 39 10.01 -5.47 -13.60
CA LYS A 39 8.69 -4.97 -13.97
C LYS A 39 7.57 -5.62 -13.15
N PRO A 40 6.50 -4.86 -12.81
CA PRO A 40 5.32 -5.43 -12.19
C PRO A 40 4.61 -6.40 -13.14
N ARG A 41 3.85 -7.35 -12.57
CA ARG A 41 3.03 -8.28 -13.35
C ARG A 41 1.92 -7.48 -14.02
N ASN A 42 1.78 -7.63 -15.33
CA ASN A 42 0.66 -7.04 -16.05
C ASN A 42 -0.61 -7.86 -15.77
N LEU A 43 -1.62 -7.25 -15.16
CA LEU A 43 -2.91 -7.87 -14.87
C LEU A 43 -3.92 -7.66 -16.01
N GLY A 44 -3.53 -6.95 -17.08
CA GLY A 44 -4.39 -6.64 -18.21
C GLY A 44 -5.35 -5.49 -17.95
N ILE A 45 -5.12 -4.70 -16.89
CA ILE A 45 -5.99 -3.59 -16.51
C ILE A 45 -5.43 -2.29 -17.05
N THR A 46 -6.21 -1.67 -17.92
CA THR A 46 -5.99 -0.31 -18.41
C THR A 46 -7.18 0.55 -18.01
N TYR A 47 -6.92 1.83 -17.76
CA TYR A 47 -7.93 2.79 -17.38
C TYR A 47 -7.87 4.03 -18.28
N THR A 48 -8.95 4.80 -18.24
CA THR A 48 -9.15 6.03 -19.01
C THR A 48 -9.39 7.21 -18.08
N ALA A 49 -9.41 8.43 -18.64
CA ALA A 49 -9.83 9.61 -17.90
C ALA A 49 -11.28 9.51 -17.38
N ALA A 50 -12.15 8.75 -18.06
CA ALA A 50 -13.52 8.51 -17.63
C ALA A 50 -13.58 7.67 -16.34
N ASP A 51 -12.70 6.68 -16.18
CA ASP A 51 -12.61 5.87 -14.96
C ASP A 51 -12.18 6.73 -13.75
N LEU A 52 -11.18 7.60 -13.95
CA LEU A 52 -10.75 8.55 -12.91
C LEU A 52 -11.85 9.56 -12.55
N LYS A 53 -12.56 10.07 -13.56
CA LYS A 53 -13.72 10.95 -13.35
C LYS A 53 -14.81 10.22 -12.56
N SER A 54 -15.14 8.99 -12.95
CA SER A 54 -16.18 8.18 -12.31
C SER A 54 -15.88 7.93 -10.83
N ILE A 55 -14.68 7.47 -10.46
CA ILE A 55 -14.34 7.28 -9.05
C ILE A 55 -14.35 8.59 -8.25
N THR A 56 -13.96 9.70 -8.85
CA THR A 56 -14.03 11.04 -8.23
C THR A 56 -15.48 11.46 -8.00
N SER A 57 -16.35 11.26 -8.98
CA SER A 57 -17.78 11.57 -8.87
C SER A 57 -18.50 10.69 -7.84
N LYS A 58 -18.10 9.42 -7.70
CA LYS A 58 -18.69 8.52 -6.70
C LYS A 58 -18.27 8.88 -5.27
N ASN A 59 -16.99 9.18 -5.05
CA ASN A 59 -16.48 9.38 -3.70
C ASN A 59 -16.58 10.84 -3.19
N HIS A 60 -16.79 11.81 -4.09
CA HIS A 60 -16.88 13.24 -3.76
C HIS A 60 -15.72 13.77 -2.92
N VAL A 61 -14.53 13.17 -3.04
CA VAL A 61 -13.33 13.62 -2.33
C VAL A 61 -12.70 14.76 -3.10
N GLN A 62 -12.62 15.94 -2.49
CA GLN A 62 -11.83 17.04 -3.03
C GLN A 62 -10.35 16.73 -2.84
N ARG A 63 -9.58 16.73 -3.92
CA ARG A 63 -8.13 16.53 -3.87
C ARG A 63 -7.42 17.82 -4.20
N ILE A 64 -6.49 18.20 -3.34
CA ILE A 64 -5.69 19.41 -3.47
C ILE A 64 -4.23 18.96 -3.52
N VAL A 65 -3.58 19.18 -4.65
CA VAL A 65 -2.13 18.95 -4.78
C VAL A 65 -1.43 20.30 -4.67
N LEU A 66 -0.59 20.48 -3.65
CA LEU A 66 0.23 21.66 -3.48
C LEU A 66 1.64 21.40 -4.02
N GLU A 67 2.32 22.46 -4.45
CA GLU A 67 3.71 22.33 -4.93
C GLU A 67 4.68 21.97 -3.80
N SER A 68 4.49 22.52 -2.60
CA SER A 68 5.35 22.25 -1.44
C SER A 68 4.60 22.24 -0.11
N ALA A 69 5.19 21.55 0.87
CA ALA A 69 4.81 21.59 2.29
C ALA A 69 6.01 22.03 3.15
N PRO A 70 5.78 22.66 4.33
CA PRO A 70 6.86 23.02 5.24
C PRO A 70 7.60 21.80 5.82
N ASP A 71 6.91 20.67 6.00
CA ASP A 71 7.50 19.45 6.54
C ASP A 71 6.84 18.17 5.98
N ILE A 72 7.39 17.00 6.32
CA ILE A 72 6.87 15.70 5.87
C ILE A 72 5.45 15.45 6.39
N LYS A 73 5.13 15.85 7.63
CA LYS A 73 3.82 15.61 8.26
C LYS A 73 2.70 16.41 7.59
N SER A 74 3.00 17.61 7.13
CA SER A 74 2.09 18.48 6.39
C SER A 74 1.99 18.11 4.90
N SER A 75 2.83 17.18 4.41
CA SER A 75 2.76 16.69 3.03
C SER A 75 1.52 15.84 2.70
N PHE A 76 0.79 15.38 3.74
CA PHE A 76 -0.42 14.58 3.60
C PHE A 76 -1.42 14.94 4.70
N VAL A 77 -2.51 15.62 4.33
CA VAL A 77 -3.51 16.10 5.29
C VAL A 77 -4.90 15.64 4.87
N LEU A 78 -5.64 15.10 5.84
CA LEU A 78 -7.01 14.65 5.68
C LEU A 78 -7.95 15.58 6.47
N LYS A 79 -9.02 16.07 5.84
CA LYS A 79 -9.99 16.96 6.50
C LYS A 79 -11.43 16.55 6.26
N GLY A 80 -12.26 16.78 7.28
CA GLY A 80 -13.69 16.50 7.27
C GLY A 80 -14.00 15.02 7.22
N THR A 81 -15.30 14.70 7.17
CA THR A 81 -15.81 13.35 7.04
C THR A 81 -17.09 13.34 6.23
N GLN A 82 -17.28 12.31 5.41
CA GLN A 82 -18.51 12.05 4.66
C GLN A 82 -18.77 10.55 4.60
N ALA A 83 -20.03 10.16 4.74
CA ALA A 83 -20.46 8.79 4.55
C ALA A 83 -20.64 8.51 3.05
N ILE A 84 -20.14 7.37 2.58
CA ILE A 84 -20.37 6.90 1.23
C ILE A 84 -20.84 5.45 1.23
N ASN A 85 -21.62 5.08 0.21
CA ASN A 85 -21.99 3.71 -0.09
C ASN A 85 -21.92 3.55 -1.61
N ASN A 86 -20.82 2.96 -2.09
CA ASN A 86 -20.48 2.96 -3.50
C ASN A 86 -19.93 1.61 -3.95
N VAL A 87 -20.06 1.39 -5.25
CA VAL A 87 -19.47 0.24 -5.95
C VAL A 87 -18.43 0.74 -6.94
N PHE A 88 -17.22 0.20 -6.87
CA PHE A 88 -16.10 0.59 -7.71
C PHE A 88 -15.61 -0.55 -8.59
N THR A 89 -15.21 -0.23 -9.82
CA THR A 89 -14.56 -1.19 -10.72
C THR A 89 -13.07 -1.25 -10.46
N ASP A 90 -12.44 -2.31 -10.95
CA ASP A 90 -10.99 -2.48 -10.95
C ASP A 90 -10.26 -1.38 -11.74
N LYS A 91 -10.83 -0.93 -12.88
CA LYS A 91 -10.35 0.21 -13.65
C LYS A 91 -10.41 1.53 -12.88
N GLU A 92 -11.50 1.78 -12.16
CA GLU A 92 -11.67 2.97 -11.31
C GLU A 92 -10.65 3.02 -10.18
N ILE A 93 -10.45 1.90 -9.49
CA ILE A 93 -9.45 1.77 -8.43
C ILE A 93 -8.05 1.96 -9.00
N THR A 94 -7.74 1.29 -10.11
CA THR A 94 -6.45 1.40 -10.79
C THR A 94 -6.18 2.83 -11.26
N ALA A 95 -7.16 3.51 -11.85
CA ALA A 95 -7.05 4.91 -12.28
C ALA A 95 -6.68 5.83 -11.13
N ARG A 96 -7.28 5.62 -9.95
CA ARG A 96 -6.98 6.39 -8.76
C ARG A 96 -5.57 6.13 -8.23
N LEU A 97 -5.17 4.86 -8.15
CA LEU A 97 -3.85 4.48 -7.65
C LEU A 97 -2.72 4.85 -8.61
N GLY A 98 -3.03 5.00 -9.90
CA GLY A 98 -2.11 5.47 -10.93
C GLY A 98 -1.81 6.99 -10.89
N GLN A 99 -2.43 7.77 -10.00
CA GLN A 99 -2.11 9.20 -9.82
C GLN A 99 -0.86 9.40 -8.95
N GLU A 100 0.26 8.84 -9.40
CA GLU A 100 1.48 8.68 -8.59
C GLU A 100 2.19 10.00 -8.28
N SER A 101 2.08 10.96 -9.20
CA SER A 101 2.71 12.28 -9.10
C SER A 101 1.98 13.24 -8.15
N ASP A 102 0.81 12.87 -7.64
CA ASP A 102 0.03 13.71 -6.74
C ASP A 102 0.73 13.89 -5.38
N TRP A 103 1.66 13.01 -5.03
CA TRP A 103 2.31 13.02 -3.72
C TRP A 103 3.74 12.50 -3.75
N LEU A 104 4.67 13.31 -3.22
CA LEU A 104 6.10 13.02 -3.12
C LEU A 104 6.38 11.64 -2.52
N PHE A 105 5.68 11.31 -1.42
CA PHE A 105 5.92 10.11 -0.65
C PHE A 105 5.00 8.95 -1.00
N ASN A 106 4.27 8.99 -2.12
CA ASN A 106 3.50 7.83 -2.58
C ASN A 106 4.47 6.66 -2.86
N PRO A 107 4.43 5.55 -2.08
CA PRO A 107 5.42 4.49 -2.18
C PRO A 107 5.03 3.45 -3.23
N PHE A 108 3.94 3.64 -3.96
CA PHE A 108 3.45 2.69 -4.95
C PHE A 108 3.38 3.34 -6.33
N THR A 109 3.97 2.67 -7.32
CA THR A 109 3.96 3.11 -8.72
C THR A 109 3.63 1.95 -9.65
N ASN A 110 3.15 2.24 -10.86
CA ASN A 110 2.66 1.30 -11.87
C ASN A 110 1.66 0.29 -11.30
N VAL A 111 0.73 0.77 -10.46
CA VAL A 111 -0.24 -0.09 -9.79
C VAL A 111 -1.31 -0.56 -10.79
N GLN A 112 -1.62 -1.85 -10.76
CA GLN A 112 -2.80 -2.45 -11.34
C GLN A 112 -3.54 -3.24 -10.27
N VAL A 113 -4.86 -3.09 -10.23
CA VAL A 113 -5.75 -3.90 -9.39
C VAL A 113 -6.73 -4.59 -10.32
N LYS A 114 -6.94 -5.89 -10.12
CA LYS A 114 -7.92 -6.70 -10.84
C LYS A 114 -8.81 -7.40 -9.83
N ILE A 115 -10.12 -7.39 -10.09
CA ILE A 115 -11.12 -8.03 -9.24
C ILE A 115 -11.77 -9.15 -10.03
N GLY A 116 -11.64 -10.37 -9.52
CA GLY A 116 -12.27 -11.57 -10.05
C GLY A 116 -13.78 -11.59 -9.82
N LYS A 117 -14.50 -12.35 -10.64
CA LYS A 117 -15.95 -12.55 -10.47
C LYS A 117 -16.27 -13.27 -9.15
N ASP A 118 -15.37 -14.14 -8.72
CA ASP A 118 -15.37 -14.90 -7.47
C ASP A 118 -15.01 -14.09 -6.22
N GLY A 119 -14.64 -12.80 -6.38
CA GLY A 119 -14.20 -11.95 -5.27
C GLY A 119 -12.71 -12.05 -4.96
N THR A 120 -11.95 -12.86 -5.71
CA THR A 120 -10.48 -12.86 -5.63
C THR A 120 -9.96 -11.51 -6.14
N VAL A 121 -9.01 -10.91 -5.43
CA VAL A 121 -8.34 -9.66 -5.83
C VAL A 121 -6.89 -9.95 -6.15
N GLU A 122 -6.41 -9.39 -7.25
CA GLU A 122 -5.00 -9.33 -7.61
C GLU A 122 -4.55 -7.87 -7.59
N ALA A 123 -3.39 -7.58 -7.01
CA ALA A 123 -2.74 -6.29 -7.14
C ALA A 123 -1.27 -6.47 -7.52
N SER A 124 -0.79 -5.65 -8.45
CA SER A 124 0.62 -5.59 -8.82
C SER A 124 1.08 -4.15 -8.95
N GLY A 125 2.34 -3.90 -8.66
CA GLY A 125 2.95 -2.58 -8.80
C GLY A 125 4.41 -2.62 -8.36
N VAL A 126 5.02 -1.45 -8.26
CA VAL A 126 6.37 -1.26 -7.75
C VAL A 126 6.29 -0.60 -6.38
N VAL A 127 7.00 -1.17 -5.42
CA VAL A 127 7.19 -0.59 -4.09
C VAL A 127 8.45 0.26 -4.09
N ARG A 128 8.29 1.56 -3.81
CA ARG A 128 9.34 2.57 -3.75
C ARG A 128 9.90 2.65 -2.34
N VAL A 129 10.95 1.87 -2.07
CA VAL A 129 11.56 1.76 -0.74
C VAL A 129 12.12 3.09 -0.25
N ASP A 130 12.62 3.92 -1.17
CA ASP A 130 13.09 5.29 -0.92
C ASP A 130 12.01 6.22 -0.36
N ARG A 131 10.72 5.92 -0.60
CA ARG A 131 9.59 6.74 -0.14
C ARG A 131 8.93 6.24 1.15
N LEU A 132 9.23 5.02 1.59
CA LEU A 132 8.53 4.39 2.72
C LEU A 132 8.70 5.16 4.04
N ARG A 133 9.88 5.73 4.29
CA ARG A 133 10.14 6.53 5.50
C ARG A 133 9.25 7.78 5.54
N GLY A 134 9.27 8.57 4.45
CA GLY A 134 8.44 9.78 4.35
C GLY A 134 6.94 9.46 4.37
N TYR A 135 6.53 8.36 3.75
CA TYR A 135 5.15 7.87 3.83
C TYR A 135 4.74 7.59 5.28
N ALA A 136 5.56 6.82 6.01
CA ALA A 136 5.28 6.46 7.39
C ALA A 136 5.13 7.71 8.27
N GLU A 137 6.07 8.66 8.16
CA GLU A 137 6.04 9.90 8.92
C GLU A 137 4.85 10.79 8.57
N ALA A 138 4.60 11.01 7.26
CA ALA A 138 3.51 11.84 6.77
C ALA A 138 2.12 11.31 7.18
N THR A 139 2.02 10.02 7.43
CA THR A 139 0.76 9.36 7.79
C THR A 139 0.68 9.03 9.29
N GLY A 140 1.57 9.59 10.11
CA GLY A 140 1.45 9.58 11.58
C GLY A 140 2.13 8.42 12.30
N VAL A 141 2.99 7.65 11.64
CA VAL A 141 3.85 6.67 12.34
C VAL A 141 4.87 7.43 13.20
N SER A 142 5.10 6.99 14.43
CA SER A 142 6.00 7.68 15.34
C SER A 142 7.46 7.56 14.88
N SER A 143 8.28 8.56 15.19
CA SER A 143 9.72 8.54 14.88
C SER A 143 10.44 7.35 15.52
N GLN A 144 9.99 6.90 16.70
CA GLN A 144 10.53 5.72 17.39
C GLN A 144 10.26 4.43 16.60
N GLU A 145 9.07 4.29 16.03
CA GLU A 145 8.71 3.12 15.20
C GLU A 145 9.47 3.13 13.87
N ILE A 146 9.57 4.30 13.23
CA ILE A 146 10.36 4.47 12.00
C ILE A 146 11.82 4.08 12.24
N GLU A 147 12.41 4.51 13.35
CA GLU A 147 13.79 4.17 13.71
C GLU A 147 13.96 2.67 13.99
N ALA A 148 13.01 2.04 14.69
CA ALA A 148 13.03 0.60 14.94
C ALA A 148 12.98 -0.21 13.63
N ILE A 149 12.16 0.23 12.66
CA ILE A 149 12.09 -0.36 11.32
C ILE A 149 13.41 -0.18 10.58
N SER A 150 13.97 1.03 10.58
CA SER A 150 15.25 1.32 9.91
C SER A 150 16.38 0.45 10.48
N LYS A 151 16.50 0.35 11.81
CA LYS A 151 17.50 -0.51 12.47
C LYS A 151 17.31 -1.99 12.12
N GLY A 152 16.06 -2.45 12.06
CA GLY A 152 15.73 -3.78 11.57
C GLY A 152 16.23 -3.98 10.14
N MET A 153 15.94 -3.02 9.27
CA MET A 153 16.38 -3.08 7.88
C MET A 153 17.91 -3.12 7.74
N ASP A 154 18.63 -2.33 8.53
CA ASP A 154 20.08 -2.31 8.48
C ASP A 154 20.69 -3.60 9.04
N LYS A 155 20.16 -4.10 10.17
CA LYS A 155 20.60 -5.35 10.80
C LYS A 155 20.53 -6.53 9.84
N TYR A 156 19.47 -6.60 9.05
CA TYR A 156 19.25 -7.70 8.12
C TYR A 156 19.75 -7.42 6.71
N LYS A 157 20.42 -6.28 6.47
CA LYS A 157 20.94 -5.86 5.16
C LYS A 157 19.87 -5.84 4.08
N VAL A 158 18.72 -5.29 4.44
CA VAL A 158 17.59 -5.14 3.53
C VAL A 158 17.99 -4.23 2.39
N PRO A 159 17.94 -4.70 1.14
CA PRO A 159 18.20 -3.86 -0.01
C PRO A 159 17.22 -2.67 -0.02
N ARG A 160 17.74 -1.45 -0.04
CA ARG A 160 16.94 -0.20 -0.15
C ARG A 160 16.54 0.10 -1.61
N ILE A 161 16.43 -0.94 -2.42
CA ILE A 161 16.07 -0.83 -3.83
C ILE A 161 14.56 -0.97 -3.97
N SER A 162 13.99 -0.22 -4.91
CA SER A 162 12.59 -0.42 -5.29
C SER A 162 12.42 -1.78 -5.98
N PHE A 163 11.29 -2.44 -5.74
CA PHE A 163 11.02 -3.77 -6.28
C PHE A 163 9.58 -3.92 -6.76
N PRO A 164 9.31 -4.73 -7.79
CA PRO A 164 7.95 -5.09 -8.14
C PRO A 164 7.37 -6.02 -7.08
N ALA A 165 6.09 -5.88 -6.79
CA ALA A 165 5.34 -6.77 -5.93
C ALA A 165 4.06 -7.23 -6.64
N TYR A 166 3.63 -8.43 -6.30
CA TYR A 166 2.33 -8.95 -6.67
C TYR A 166 1.71 -9.69 -5.50
N VAL A 167 0.41 -9.48 -5.30
CA VAL A 167 -0.38 -10.11 -4.26
C VAL A 167 -1.70 -10.60 -4.85
N LYS A 168 -2.16 -11.77 -4.40
CA LYS A 168 -3.48 -12.31 -4.74
C LYS A 168 -4.12 -12.98 -3.54
N GLY A 169 -5.41 -12.78 -3.39
CA GLY A 169 -6.18 -13.36 -2.30
C GLY A 169 -7.59 -12.79 -2.22
N SER A 170 -8.29 -13.08 -1.14
CA SER A 170 -9.57 -12.44 -0.80
C SER A 170 -9.39 -11.50 0.38
N LEU A 171 -10.10 -10.38 0.38
CA LEU A 171 -10.10 -9.42 1.47
C LEU A 171 -11.52 -8.90 1.72
N SER A 172 -11.87 -8.75 2.99
CA SER A 172 -13.07 -8.04 3.40
C SER A 172 -12.78 -7.24 4.66
N ILE A 173 -13.55 -6.18 4.88
CA ILE A 173 -13.50 -5.43 6.13
C ILE A 173 -14.93 -5.27 6.61
N GLU A 174 -15.18 -5.58 7.87
CA GLU A 174 -16.47 -5.35 8.51
C GLU A 174 -16.24 -4.63 9.84
N ASN A 175 -16.82 -3.44 10.00
CA ASN A 175 -16.66 -2.61 11.18
C ASN A 175 -15.18 -2.43 11.59
N ASN A 176 -14.35 -2.00 10.64
CA ASN A 176 -12.88 -1.88 10.76
C ASN A 176 -12.11 -3.18 11.09
N LYS A 177 -12.76 -4.35 11.09
CA LYS A 177 -12.09 -5.64 11.26
C LYS A 177 -11.75 -6.21 9.90
N LEU A 178 -10.45 -6.31 9.64
CA LEU A 178 -9.92 -6.92 8.43
C LEU A 178 -10.04 -8.44 8.50
N ASN A 179 -10.53 -9.04 7.42
CA ASN A 179 -10.38 -10.45 7.13
C ASN A 179 -9.69 -10.60 5.78
N ILE A 180 -8.52 -11.21 5.77
CA ILE A 180 -7.72 -11.44 4.56
C ILE A 180 -7.34 -12.91 4.47
N ASP A 181 -7.42 -13.47 3.27
CA ASP A 181 -6.84 -14.76 2.93
C ASP A 181 -5.91 -14.59 1.74
N LEU A 182 -4.62 -14.82 1.96
CA LEU A 182 -3.56 -14.58 1.00
C LEU A 182 -3.20 -15.89 0.29
N SER A 183 -3.45 -15.95 -1.01
CA SER A 183 -3.15 -17.15 -1.80
C SER A 183 -1.78 -17.10 -2.49
N GLU A 184 -1.35 -15.91 -2.93
CA GLU A 184 -0.06 -15.71 -3.58
C GLU A 184 0.56 -14.37 -3.19
N LEU A 185 1.87 -14.38 -2.95
CA LEU A 185 2.69 -13.18 -2.75
C LEU A 185 4.01 -13.35 -3.50
N TYR A 186 4.40 -12.34 -4.25
CA TYR A 186 5.63 -12.33 -5.05
C TYR A 186 6.38 -11.02 -4.88
N ILE A 187 7.72 -11.13 -4.90
CA ILE A 187 8.64 -10.00 -5.03
C ILE A 187 9.44 -10.20 -6.30
N GLY A 188 9.25 -9.31 -7.26
CA GLY A 188 9.60 -9.53 -8.66
C GLY A 188 8.95 -10.80 -9.18
N LYS A 189 9.77 -11.78 -9.55
CA LYS A 189 9.33 -13.10 -10.02
C LYS A 189 9.40 -14.19 -8.96
N ILE A 190 9.83 -13.87 -7.74
CA ILE A 190 10.10 -14.85 -6.69
C ILE A 190 8.83 -15.03 -5.85
N PRO A 191 8.24 -16.24 -5.81
CA PRO A 191 7.13 -16.52 -4.89
C PRO A 191 7.64 -16.50 -3.45
N VAL A 192 6.93 -15.79 -2.59
CA VAL A 192 7.13 -15.89 -1.14
C VAL A 192 6.53 -17.23 -0.70
N ALA A 193 7.28 -17.99 0.10
CA ALA A 193 6.84 -19.30 0.55
C ALA A 193 5.61 -19.20 1.47
N LYS A 194 4.66 -20.14 1.33
CA LYS A 194 3.40 -20.14 2.10
C LYS A 194 3.59 -20.15 3.61
N ALA A 195 4.64 -20.82 4.10
CA ALA A 195 4.99 -20.82 5.53
C ALA A 195 5.19 -19.41 6.11
N LEU A 196 5.47 -18.44 5.24
CA LEU A 196 5.74 -17.05 5.58
C LEU A 196 4.48 -16.18 5.53
N TYR A 197 3.40 -16.70 4.93
CA TYR A 197 2.15 -15.95 4.77
C TYR A 197 1.52 -15.67 6.11
N GLY A 198 1.57 -16.60 7.07
CA GLY A 198 0.99 -16.37 8.40
C GLY A 198 1.63 -15.20 9.15
N GLN A 199 2.95 -15.07 9.06
CA GLN A 199 3.69 -13.97 9.68
C GLN A 199 3.44 -12.65 8.94
N ALA A 200 3.45 -12.70 7.61
CA ALA A 200 3.13 -11.54 6.78
C ALA A 200 1.70 -11.04 6.98
N LYS A 201 0.74 -11.97 7.08
CA LYS A 201 -0.67 -11.73 7.34
C LYS A 201 -0.86 -11.04 8.68
N SER A 202 -0.26 -11.56 9.75
CA SER A 202 -0.39 -10.97 11.09
C SER A 202 0.17 -9.55 11.15
N ALA A 203 1.29 -9.31 10.46
CA ALA A 203 1.90 -7.98 10.36
C ALA A 203 1.01 -7.01 9.59
N PHE A 204 0.47 -7.45 8.44
CA PHE A 204 -0.43 -6.67 7.62
C PHE A 204 -1.74 -6.36 8.34
N GLU A 205 -2.33 -7.34 9.03
CA GLU A 205 -3.53 -7.15 9.83
C GLU A 205 -3.32 -6.16 10.96
N GLY A 206 -2.20 -6.26 11.68
CA GLY A 206 -1.82 -5.29 12.70
C GLY A 206 -1.70 -3.87 12.14
N PHE A 207 -1.00 -3.73 11.01
CA PHE A 207 -0.87 -2.44 10.33
C PHE A 207 -2.22 -1.85 9.92
N VAL A 208 -3.05 -2.62 9.23
CA VAL A 208 -4.37 -2.14 8.77
C VAL A 208 -5.26 -1.80 9.96
N TYR A 209 -5.31 -2.67 10.98
CA TYR A 209 -6.09 -2.42 12.18
C TYR A 209 -5.71 -1.09 12.84
N GLU A 210 -4.42 -0.90 13.12
CA GLU A 210 -3.96 0.35 13.73
C GLU A 210 -4.32 1.55 12.87
N ARG A 211 -4.13 1.47 11.56
CA ARG A 211 -4.48 2.56 10.66
C ARG A 211 -5.97 2.92 10.68
N LEU A 212 -6.82 1.92 10.85
CA LEU A 212 -8.27 2.10 10.95
C LEU A 212 -8.72 2.56 12.36
N THR A 213 -7.91 2.36 13.41
CA THR A 213 -8.29 2.69 14.80
C THR A 213 -7.52 3.84 15.44
N SER A 214 -6.32 4.15 14.97
CA SER A 214 -5.41 5.15 15.58
C SER A 214 -5.67 6.58 15.08
N GLY A 215 -6.62 6.76 14.16
CA GLY A 215 -6.86 8.06 13.51
C GLY A 215 -5.81 8.43 12.46
N GLY A 216 -4.88 7.52 12.10
CA GLY A 216 -3.85 7.75 11.07
C GLY A 216 -4.40 8.00 9.65
N TYR A 217 -5.66 7.66 9.39
CA TYR A 217 -6.41 8.09 8.20
C TYR A 217 -7.56 9.06 8.52
N GLY A 218 -7.40 9.85 9.57
CA GLY A 218 -8.37 10.84 10.02
C GLY A 218 -9.72 10.20 10.35
N SER A 219 -10.75 10.56 9.59
CA SER A 219 -12.14 10.14 9.77
C SER A 219 -12.51 8.84 9.07
N LEU A 220 -11.53 8.05 8.60
CA LEU A 220 -11.78 6.78 7.93
C LEU A 220 -12.41 5.76 8.88
N TYR A 221 -13.62 5.32 8.53
CA TYR A 221 -14.30 4.20 9.17
C TYR A 221 -14.92 3.34 8.09
N ILE A 222 -14.59 2.05 8.07
CA ILE A 222 -15.08 1.10 7.09
C ILE A 222 -16.16 0.26 7.76
N LYS A 223 -17.42 0.53 7.41
CA LYS A 223 -18.56 -0.28 7.85
C LYS A 223 -18.51 -1.64 7.14
N SER A 224 -18.35 -1.63 5.82
CA SER A 224 -18.21 -2.83 5.01
C SER A 224 -17.34 -2.59 3.78
N LEU A 225 -16.40 -3.49 3.50
CA LEU A 225 -15.67 -3.59 2.24
C LEU A 225 -15.67 -5.04 1.81
N SER A 226 -16.12 -5.33 0.59
CA SER A 226 -16.08 -6.67 0.00
C SER A 226 -15.84 -6.62 -1.50
N PHE A 227 -15.41 -7.74 -2.07
CA PHE A 227 -15.23 -7.90 -3.50
C PHE A 227 -16.13 -9.01 -4.02
N SER A 228 -16.89 -8.72 -5.05
CA SER A 228 -17.76 -9.71 -5.70
C SER A 228 -18.12 -9.24 -7.10
N ASN A 229 -18.36 -10.18 -8.01
CA ASN A 229 -18.80 -9.88 -9.38
C ASN A 229 -17.88 -8.88 -10.12
N GLY A 230 -16.56 -8.95 -9.87
CA GLY A 230 -15.58 -8.06 -10.49
C GLY A 230 -15.58 -6.62 -9.97
N LYS A 231 -16.20 -6.36 -8.80
CA LYS A 231 -16.35 -5.02 -8.23
C LYS A 231 -16.00 -5.00 -6.75
N MET A 232 -15.60 -3.83 -6.26
CA MET A 232 -15.44 -3.52 -4.84
C MET A 232 -16.71 -2.82 -4.34
N ASN A 233 -17.35 -3.39 -3.33
CA ASN A 233 -18.46 -2.76 -2.61
C ASN A 233 -17.90 -2.12 -1.35
N PHE A 234 -18.14 -0.82 -1.16
CA PHE A 234 -17.64 -0.07 -0.01
C PHE A 234 -18.76 0.73 0.65
N SER A 235 -18.87 0.63 1.96
CA SER A 235 -19.67 1.50 2.81
C SER A 235 -18.86 1.95 4.02
N GLY A 236 -18.91 3.24 4.32
CA GLY A 236 -18.15 3.79 5.44
C GLY A 236 -18.05 5.31 5.39
N ASN A 237 -17.25 5.86 6.31
CA ASN A 237 -16.88 7.26 6.35
C ASN A 237 -15.49 7.43 5.74
N ILE A 238 -15.34 8.44 4.89
CA ILE A 238 -14.08 8.83 4.25
C ILE A 238 -13.84 10.33 4.45
N PRO A 239 -12.60 10.83 4.29
CA PRO A 239 -12.34 12.27 4.32
C PRO A 239 -13.08 13.02 3.21
N LYS A 240 -13.42 14.29 3.47
CA LYS A 240 -13.96 15.20 2.45
C LYS A 240 -12.87 15.78 1.57
N VAL A 241 -11.72 16.07 2.17
CA VAL A 241 -10.58 16.67 1.49
C VAL A 241 -9.32 15.87 1.77
N ILE A 242 -8.54 15.63 0.73
CA ILE A 242 -7.18 15.08 0.81
C ILE A 242 -6.25 16.12 0.20
N THR A 243 -5.33 16.64 1.00
CA THR A 243 -4.25 17.52 0.54
C THR A 243 -2.95 16.73 0.50
N THR A 244 -2.25 16.79 -0.63
CA THR A 244 -0.93 16.19 -0.81
C THR A 244 0.06 17.19 -1.39
N THR A 245 1.36 16.97 -1.24
CA THR A 245 2.39 17.85 -1.80
C THR A 245 3.41 17.15 -2.68
N LYS A 246 3.94 17.88 -3.67
CA LYS A 246 4.97 17.38 -4.59
C LYS A 246 6.39 17.50 -4.04
N THR A 247 6.64 18.46 -3.15
CA THR A 247 7.94 18.66 -2.49
C THR A 247 7.78 19.01 -1.01
N VAL A 248 8.88 18.96 -0.24
CA VAL A 248 8.99 19.46 1.14
C VAL A 248 10.14 20.46 1.20
N LEU A 249 9.94 21.57 1.90
CA LEU A 249 10.90 22.69 1.92
C LEU A 249 12.18 22.39 2.73
N ASN A 250 12.10 21.50 3.72
CA ASN A 250 13.22 21.17 4.63
C ASN A 250 14.27 20.20 4.06
N ASP A 251 14.23 19.89 2.76
CA ASP A 251 15.25 19.07 2.08
C ASP A 251 16.24 19.93 1.24
N GLN A 252 16.36 21.24 1.53
CA GLN A 252 17.45 22.11 1.06
C GLN A 252 18.42 22.48 2.17
#